data_AF-A0AAN6ILM8-F1
#
_entry.id   AF-A0AAN6ILM8-F1
#
_cell.length_a   1.000
_cell.length_b   1.000
_cell.length_c   1.000
_cell.angle_alpha   90.00
_cell.angle_beta   90.00
_cell.angle_gamma   90.00
#
_symmetry.space_group_name_H-M   'P 1'
#
loop_
_entity.id
_entity.type
_entity.pdbx_description
1 polymer ?
#
loop_
_entity_poly.entity_id
_entity_poly.type
_entity_poly.pdbx_seq_one_letter_code
_entity_poly.pdbx_strand_id
1 'polypeptide(L)'
;MSTFGDPAARRRVLWGTLGLGGLGAAIGLNIAILKNLQPIARHTLTMSANWTIYGLFFLTTREMLLAEQYGKNRDLRLQVSQTRDADKMFSSTMAGMLTGGMLALVVRRTRRAAVSGALFFGAISAV
;
A
#
# COMPACT_ATOMS: atom_id res chain seq x y z
N MET A 1 17.94 11.08 -1.32
CA MET A 1 17.18 11.56 -0.15
C MET A 1 16.41 10.36 0.39
N SER A 2 16.81 9.79 1.52
CA SER A 2 16.20 8.55 2.02
C SER A 2 14.78 8.83 2.52
N THR A 3 13.87 7.88 2.32
CA THR A 3 12.44 7.93 2.71
C THR A 3 12.23 8.20 4.20
N PHE A 4 13.21 7.89 5.04
CA PHE A 4 13.21 8.16 6.48
C PHE A 4 13.78 9.55 6.85
N GLY A 5 14.33 10.30 5.89
CA GLY A 5 14.81 11.67 6.09
C GLY A 5 13.69 12.71 5.96
N ASP A 6 12.72 12.50 5.07
CA ASP A 6 11.63 13.45 4.80
C ASP A 6 10.50 13.35 5.86
N PRO A 7 10.25 14.39 6.68
CA PRO A 7 9.16 14.39 7.66
C PRO A 7 7.77 14.31 7.02
N ALA A 8 7.59 14.80 5.78
CA ALA A 8 6.30 14.75 5.10
C ALA A 8 5.95 13.33 4.65
N ALA A 9 6.92 12.60 4.10
CA ALA A 9 6.77 11.19 3.72
C ALA A 9 6.43 10.32 4.93
N ARG A 10 7.18 10.49 6.04
CA ARG A 10 6.91 9.79 7.31
C ARG A 10 5.50 10.03 7.84
N ARG A 11 5.05 11.29 7.81
CA ARG A 11 3.69 11.65 8.23
C ARG A 11 2.64 10.96 7.36
N ARG A 12 2.80 10.94 6.03
CA ARG A 12 1.87 10.26 5.12
C ARG A 12 1.78 8.76 5.39
N VAL A 13 2.92 8.09 5.56
CA VAL A 13 2.97 6.65 5.88
C VAL A 13 2.28 6.38 7.21
N LEU A 14 2.59 7.15 8.26
CA LEU A 14 2.03 6.94 9.60
C LEU A 14 0.51 7.13 9.61
N TRP A 15 0.02 8.27 9.12
CA TRP A 15 -1.41 8.57 9.12
C TRP A 15 -2.19 7.67 8.17
N GLY A 16 -1.63 7.34 7.01
CA GLY A 16 -2.24 6.40 6.07
C GLY A 16 -2.36 5.00 6.68
N THR A 17 -1.32 4.53 7.36
CA THR A 17 -1.31 3.21 8.02
C THR A 17 -2.32 3.15 9.18
N LEU A 18 -2.36 4.18 10.03
CA LEU A 18 -3.35 4.26 11.11
C LEU A 18 -4.79 4.33 10.58
N GLY A 19 -5.02 5.11 9.51
CA GLY A 19 -6.33 5.19 8.85
C GLY A 19 -6.78 3.83 8.31
N LEU A 20 -5.87 3.09 7.67
CA LEU A 20 -6.15 1.73 7.16
C LEU A 20 -6.42 0.74 8.29
N GLY A 21 -5.68 0.83 9.40
CA GLY A 21 -5.94 0.00 10.59
C GLY A 21 -7.33 0.25 11.19
N GLY A 22 -7.75 1.52 11.27
CA GLY A 22 -9.08 1.92 11.72
C GLY A 22 -10.20 1.43 10.80
N LEU A 23 -10.03 1.58 9.48
CA LEU A 23 -10.98 1.05 8.49
C LEU A 23 -11.05 -0.49 8.53
N GLY A 24 -9.91 -1.16 8.68
CA GLY A 24 -9.86 -2.62 8.82
C GLY A 24 -10.58 -3.10 10.08
N ALA A 25 -10.48 -2.36 11.19
CA ALA A 25 -11.25 -2.63 12.40
C ALA A 25 -12.76 -2.44 12.17
N ALA A 26 -13.17 -1.32 11.56
CA ALA A 26 -14.58 -1.05 11.29
C ALA A 26 -15.20 -2.13 10.39
N ILE A 27 -14.53 -2.52 9.30
CA ILE A 27 -15.00 -3.56 8.39
C ILE A 27 -14.98 -4.93 9.07
N GLY A 28 -13.92 -5.25 9.81
CA GLY A 28 -13.82 -6.49 10.58
C GLY A 28 -14.95 -6.66 11.58
N LEU A 29 -15.31 -5.58 12.28
CA LEU A 29 -16.43 -5.55 13.21
C LEU A 29 -17.76 -5.80 12.51
N ASN A 30 -18.02 -5.09 11.41
CA ASN A 30 -19.25 -5.27 10.63
C ASN A 30 -19.39 -6.71 10.12
N ILE A 31 -18.32 -7.30 9.58
CA ILE A 31 -18.32 -8.69 9.09
C ILE A 31 -18.55 -9.67 10.24
N ALA A 32 -17.90 -9.45 11.39
CA ALA A 32 -18.05 -10.33 12.54
C ALA A 32 -19.49 -10.33 13.10
N ILE A 33 -20.14 -9.16 13.13
CA ILE A 33 -21.55 -9.04 13.52
C ILE A 33 -22.46 -9.73 12.49
N LEU A 34 -22.31 -9.40 11.20
CA LEU A 34 -23.16 -9.92 10.13
C LEU A 34 -23.07 -11.44 9.96
N LYS A 35 -21.89 -12.02 10.19
CA LYS A 35 -21.65 -13.46 10.06
C LYS A 35 -21.71 -14.21 11.40
N ASN A 36 -22.07 -13.52 12.48
CA ASN A 36 -22.08 -14.05 13.85
C ASN A 36 -20.79 -14.80 14.23
N LEU A 37 -19.64 -14.25 13.83
CA LEU A 37 -18.33 -14.86 14.05
C LEU A 37 -17.84 -14.53 15.46
N GLN A 38 -17.77 -15.53 16.32
CA GLN A 38 -17.22 -15.40 17.67
C GLN A 38 -15.81 -16.00 17.78
N PRO A 39 -14.88 -15.36 18.51
CA PRO A 39 -15.02 -14.08 19.19
C PRO A 39 -14.83 -12.87 18.25
N ILE A 40 -15.77 -11.92 18.31
CA ILE A 40 -15.83 -10.72 17.46
C ILE A 40 -14.52 -9.91 17.53
N ALA A 41 -14.02 -9.68 18.75
CA ALA A 41 -12.81 -8.91 18.98
C ALA A 41 -11.59 -9.48 18.23
N ARG A 42 -11.45 -10.81 18.18
CA ARG A 42 -10.34 -11.46 17.47
C ARG A 42 -10.43 -11.21 15.98
N HIS A 43 -11.60 -11.32 15.38
CA HIS A 43 -11.79 -11.05 13.95
C HIS A 43 -11.52 -9.59 13.59
N THR A 44 -12.05 -8.65 14.38
CA THR A 44 -11.81 -7.22 14.23
C THR A 44 -10.33 -6.88 14.30
N LEU A 45 -9.63 -7.37 15.33
CA LEU A 45 -8.20 -7.13 15.51
C LEU A 45 -7.37 -7.78 14.40
N THR A 46 -7.72 -8.99 13.96
CA THR A 46 -7.02 -9.66 12.86
C THR A 46 -7.16 -8.89 11.56
N MET A 47 -8.36 -8.40 11.23
CA MET A 47 -8.57 -7.58 10.04
C MET A 47 -7.85 -6.23 10.12
N SER A 48 -7.93 -5.56 11.27
CA SER A 48 -7.20 -4.31 11.52
C SER A 48 -5.69 -4.50 11.35
N ALA A 49 -5.12 -5.55 11.94
CA ALA A 49 -3.70 -5.86 11.83
C ALA A 49 -3.30 -6.17 10.38
N ASN A 50 -4.08 -6.99 9.66
CA ASN A 50 -3.81 -7.30 8.26
C ASN A 50 -3.79 -6.04 7.40
N TRP A 51 -4.80 -5.19 7.52
CA TRP A 51 -4.90 -3.94 6.75
C TRP A 51 -3.79 -2.96 7.09
N THR A 52 -3.39 -2.90 8.36
CA THR A 52 -2.26 -2.09 8.83
C THR A 52 -0.95 -2.56 8.19
N ILE A 53 -0.67 -3.87 8.20
CA ILE A 53 0.55 -4.45 7.63
C ILE A 53 0.60 -4.21 6.12
N TYR A 54 -0.50 -4.48 5.40
CA TYR A 54 -0.55 -4.25 3.95
C TYR A 54 -0.47 -2.77 3.59
N GLY A 55 -1.14 -1.91 4.35
CA GLY A 55 -1.07 -0.47 4.19
C GLY A 55 0.33 0.08 4.39
N LEU A 56 1.01 -0.38 5.45
CA LEU A 56 2.38 0.02 5.73
C LEU A 56 3.32 -0.40 4.59
N PHE A 57 3.22 -1.64 4.12
CA PHE A 57 4.06 -2.12 3.02
C PHE A 57 3.82 -1.32 1.74
N PHE A 58 2.57 -1.14 1.33
CA PHE A 58 2.21 -0.35 0.15
C PHE A 58 2.73 1.10 0.24
N LEU A 59 2.44 1.80 1.34
CA LEU A 59 2.79 3.22 1.50
C LEU A 59 4.30 3.43 1.58
N THR A 60 5.03 2.52 2.24
CA THR A 60 6.50 2.61 2.32
C THR A 60 7.15 2.34 0.97
N THR A 61 6.72 1.30 0.23
CA THR A 61 7.22 1.03 -1.12
C THR A 61 6.92 2.19 -2.07
N ARG A 62 5.71 2.76 -2.01
CA ARG A 62 5.33 3.91 -2.82
C ARG A 62 6.21 5.14 -2.58
N GLU A 63 6.43 5.52 -1.32
CA GLU A 63 7.28 6.68 -1.01
C GLU A 63 8.74 6.42 -1.36
N MET A 64 9.22 5.16 -1.28
CA MET A 64 10.57 4.79 -1.71
C MET A 64 10.75 4.96 -3.22
N LEU A 65 9.80 4.48 -4.02
CA LEU A 65 9.81 4.65 -5.48
C LEU A 65 9.71 6.11 -5.89
N LEU A 66 8.87 6.90 -5.21
CA LEU A 66 8.79 8.35 -5.44
C LEU A 66 10.12 9.06 -5.15
N ALA A 67 10.77 8.71 -4.04
CA ALA A 67 12.08 9.27 -3.69
C ALA A 67 13.15 8.93 -4.73
N GLU A 68 13.11 7.73 -5.31
CA GLU A 68 14.00 7.32 -6.39
C GLU A 68 13.72 8.10 -7.68
N GLN A 69 12.45 8.26 -8.07
CA GLN A 69 12.07 9.05 -9.24
C GLN A 69 12.47 10.51 -9.10
N TYR A 70 12.27 11.13 -7.94
CA TYR A 70 12.74 12.49 -7.70
C TYR A 70 14.26 12.61 -7.78
N GLY A 71 15.01 11.58 -7.37
CA GLY A 71 16.45 11.50 -7.59
C GLY A 71 16.80 11.55 -9.08
N LYS A 72 16.20 10.65 -9.87
CA LYS A 72 16.43 10.57 -11.33
C LYS A 72 16.01 11.85 -12.06
N ASN A 73 14.87 12.43 -11.71
CA ASN A 73 14.38 13.66 -12.33
C ASN A 73 15.29 14.85 -12.05
N ARG A 74 15.91 14.89 -10.86
CA ARG A 74 16.93 15.90 -10.53
C ARG A 74 18.16 15.76 -11.42
N ASP A 75 18.65 14.55 -11.65
CA ASP A 75 19.81 14.29 -12.50
C ASP A 75 19.53 14.65 -13.97
N LEU A 76 18.29 14.42 -14.42
CA LEU A 76 17.80 14.77 -15.75
C LEU A 76 17.36 16.25 -15.89
N ARG A 77 17.45 17.06 -14.82
CA ARG A 77 17.00 18.45 -14.74
C ARG A 77 15.51 18.64 -15.12
N LEU A 78 14.70 17.61 -14.91
CA LEU A 78 13.27 17.66 -15.15
C LEU A 78 12.57 18.39 -14.00
N GLN A 79 11.63 19.27 -14.33
CA GLN A 79 10.86 19.96 -13.30
C GLN A 79 9.80 19.04 -12.70
N VAL A 80 9.63 19.11 -11.38
CA VAL A 80 8.58 18.35 -10.68
C VAL A 80 7.20 18.64 -11.26
N SER A 81 6.93 19.87 -11.72
CA SER A 81 5.67 20.25 -12.38
C SER A 81 5.35 19.42 -13.63
N GLN A 82 6.38 18.91 -14.33
CA GLN A 82 6.23 18.15 -15.56
C GLN A 82 6.06 16.65 -15.30
N THR A 83 6.68 16.12 -14.24
CA THR A 83 6.71 14.67 -13.98
C THR A 83 5.81 14.22 -12.83
N ARG A 84 5.30 15.14 -11.99
CA ARG A 84 4.61 14.81 -10.74
C ARG A 84 3.51 13.78 -10.89
N ASP A 85 2.66 13.91 -11.90
CA ASP A 85 1.50 13.01 -12.04
C ASP A 85 1.92 11.64 -12.58
N ALA A 86 2.87 11.62 -13.53
CA ALA A 86 3.48 10.38 -14.01
C ALA A 86 4.24 9.64 -12.91
N ASP A 87 5.03 10.36 -12.09
CA ASP A 87 5.79 9.81 -10.98
C ASP A 87 4.86 9.20 -9.92
N LYS A 88 3.81 9.94 -9.53
CA LYS A 88 2.80 9.45 -8.60
C LYS A 88 2.08 8.21 -9.14
N MET A 89 1.63 8.25 -10.39
CA MET A 89 0.91 7.13 -11.00
C MET A 89 1.81 5.90 -11.08
N PHE A 90 3.05 6.05 -11.57
CA PHE A 90 4.02 4.96 -11.66
C PHE A 90 4.33 4.38 -10.28
N SER A 91 4.66 5.22 -9.31
CA SER A 91 5.02 4.79 -7.95
C SER A 91 3.86 4.10 -7.24
N SER A 92 2.62 4.59 -7.38
CA SER A 92 1.44 3.92 -6.82
C SER A 92 1.15 2.60 -7.52
N THR A 93 1.23 2.56 -8.85
CA THR A 93 1.01 1.34 -9.65
C THR A 93 2.01 0.25 -9.27
N MET A 94 3.30 0.59 -9.26
CA MET A 94 4.38 -0.35 -8.92
C MET A 94 4.30 -0.82 -7.47
N ALA A 95 4.01 0.09 -6.52
CA ALA A 95 3.77 -0.30 -5.13
C ALA A 95 2.56 -1.25 -5.01
N GLY A 96 1.49 -1.00 -5.77
CA GLY A 96 0.32 -1.87 -5.85
C GLY A 96 0.66 -3.24 -6.42
N MET A 97 1.41 -3.29 -7.52
CA MET A 97 1.87 -4.53 -8.13
C MET A 97 2.73 -5.37 -7.18
N LEU A 98 3.69 -4.74 -6.49
CA LEU A 98 4.55 -5.42 -5.54
C LEU A 98 3.77 -5.94 -4.34
N THR A 99 2.88 -5.11 -3.77
CA THR A 99 2.05 -5.48 -2.62
C THR A 99 1.09 -6.61 -2.97
N GLY A 100 0.32 -6.47 -4.05
CA GLY A 100 -0.66 -7.47 -4.48
C GLY A 100 -0.01 -8.77 -4.95
N GLY A 101 1.12 -8.67 -5.66
CA GLY A 101 1.87 -9.84 -6.11
C GLY A 101 2.47 -10.63 -4.96
N MET A 102 3.11 -9.95 -4.01
CA MET A 102 3.67 -10.58 -2.81
C MET A 102 2.57 -11.19 -1.94
N LEU A 103 1.45 -10.48 -1.74
CA LEU A 103 0.30 -10.98 -1.00
C LEU A 103 -0.27 -12.26 -1.62
N ALA A 104 -0.56 -12.22 -2.92
CA ALA A 104 -1.14 -13.36 -3.61
C ALA A 104 -0.18 -14.55 -3.65
N LEU A 105 1.13 -14.29 -3.72
CA LEU A 105 2.16 -15.31 -3.59
C LEU A 105 2.18 -15.93 -2.18
N VAL A 106 2.12 -15.13 -1.12
CA VAL A 106 2.14 -15.65 0.26
C VAL A 106 0.89 -16.48 0.56
N VAL A 107 -0.28 -16.01 0.14
CA VAL A 107 -1.57 -16.66 0.45
C VAL A 107 -1.79 -17.91 -0.40
N ARG A 108 -1.53 -17.85 -1.70
CA ARG A 108 -1.85 -18.95 -2.63
C ARG A 108 -0.64 -19.76 -3.08
N ARG A 109 0.58 -19.37 -2.68
CA ARG A 109 1.87 -20.04 -2.96
C ARG A 109 2.12 -20.42 -4.42
N THR A 110 1.50 -19.71 -5.36
CA THR A 110 1.58 -20.00 -6.78
C THR A 110 2.02 -18.76 -7.56
N ARG A 111 2.87 -18.98 -8.57
CA ARG A 111 3.36 -17.90 -9.45
C ARG A 111 2.23 -17.21 -10.20
N ARG A 112 1.22 -17.98 -10.64
CA ARG A 112 0.03 -17.43 -11.32
C ARG A 112 -0.75 -16.47 -10.41
N ALA A 113 -0.91 -16.82 -9.13
CA ALA A 113 -1.56 -15.95 -8.17
C ALA A 113 -0.79 -14.65 -7.99
N ALA A 114 0.55 -14.72 -7.91
CA ALA A 114 1.40 -13.53 -7.82
C ALA A 114 1.20 -12.58 -9.01
N VAL A 115 1.17 -13.10 -10.25
CA VAL A 115 0.93 -12.28 -11.45
C VAL A 115 -0.46 -11.66 -11.41
N SER A 116 -1.50 -12.46 -11.12
CA SER A 116 -2.87 -11.92 -11.05
C SER A 116 -3.05 -10.87 -9.94
N GLY A 117 -2.41 -11.07 -8.78
CA GLY A 117 -2.44 -10.14 -7.67
C GLY A 117 -1.71 -8.84 -8.01
N ALA A 118 -0.55 -8.95 -8.67
CA ALA A 118 0.19 -7.78 -9.12
C ALA A 118 -0.62 -6.94 -10.10
N LEU A 119 -1.22 -7.56 -11.13
CA LEU A 119 -2.02 -6.85 -12.12
C LEU A 119 -3.26 -6.18 -11.49
N PHE A 120 -3.99 -6.90 -10.64
CA PHE A 120 -5.21 -6.37 -10.03
C PHE A 120 -4.93 -5.20 -9.08
N PHE A 121 -3.97 -5.34 -8.17
CA PHE A 121 -3.64 -4.26 -7.23
C PHE A 121 -2.89 -3.11 -7.92
N GLY A 122 -2.10 -3.40 -8.95
CA GLY A 122 -1.48 -2.38 -9.80
C GLY A 122 -2.54 -1.51 -10.47
N ALA A 123 -3.55 -2.14 -11.09
CA ALA A 123 -4.64 -1.41 -11.76
C ALA A 123 -5.45 -0.54 -10.80
N ILE A 124 -5.81 -1.06 -9.61
CA ILE A 124 -6.56 -0.28 -8.61
C ILE A 124 -5.73 0.90 -8.08
N SER A 125 -4.41 0.72 -7.96
CA SER A 125 -3.51 1.74 -7.42
C SER A 125 -3.04 2.74 -8.48
N ALA A 126 -3.39 2.53 -9.74
CA ALA A 126 -3.07 3.45 -10.85
C ALA A 126 -4.06 4.63 -10.93
N VAL A 127 -5.20 4.54 -10.25
CA VAL A 127 -6.24 5.57 -10.13
C VAL A 127 -5.95 6.46 -8.92
#